data_AF-A0A8I5SYT5-F1
#
_entry.id   AF-A0A8I5SYT5-F1
#
_cell.length_a   1.000
_cell.length_b   1.000
_cell.length_c   1.000
_cell.angle_alpha   90.00
_cell.angle_beta   90.00
_cell.angle_gamma   90.00
#
_symmetry.space_group_name_H-M   'P 1'
#
loop_
_entity.id
_entity.type
_entity.pdbx_description
1 polymer ?
#
loop_
_entity_poly.entity_id
_entity_poly.type
_entity_poly.pdbx_seq_one_letter_code
_entity_poly.pdbx_strand_id
1 'polypeptide(L)'
;MGHTVWINLGRSSVMSSQGSSAPLSTSSTPPTRSLPLPPSNPWVWPMAGLSVLLKADRLFHTSYHSQAVHIRPVCRNARCTSISWELRQTLSVVFDAFITGQGKKDWSLFRMFSRTLTEPCPLASESRVYVDITNYNQDNETLEVHPSPTTTYQDVILGTRKTYAIYDLLDSAMINNSRNLNIQLKWKRPPENEAPPVPFLHAQRYVSGYGLQKGELSTLLYNTHPYRAFPVLLLDTVPWYLRLYVHTLTITSKGKENKPSYIHYQPAQDRLQPHLLEMLIQLPANSVTKVSIQFERALLKWTEYTPDPNHGFYVSPSVLSALVPSMVAAKPVDWEESPLFNSLFPVSDGSNYFVRLYTEPLLVNLPTPDFSMPYNVICLTCTVVAVCYGSFYNLLTRTFHIEEPRTGGLAKRLANLIRRARGVPLL
;
A
#
# COMPACT_ATOMS: atom_id res chain seq x y z
N MET A 1 5.66 -28.08 12.24
CA MET A 1 5.40 -26.68 11.83
C MET A 1 6.19 -25.82 12.79
N GLY A 2 7.03 -24.90 12.32
CA GLY A 2 7.76 -23.98 13.18
C GLY A 2 7.01 -22.66 13.28
N HIS A 3 6.87 -22.10 14.48
CA HIS A 3 6.41 -20.72 14.66
C HIS A 3 7.59 -19.89 15.19
N THR A 4 7.80 -18.71 14.63
CA THR A 4 8.86 -17.81 15.09
C THR A 4 8.34 -16.40 15.08
N VAL A 5 8.55 -15.67 16.18
CA VAL A 5 8.28 -14.25 16.26
C VAL A 5 9.60 -13.55 16.45
N TRP A 6 9.84 -12.58 15.59
CA TRP A 6 11.05 -11.79 15.61
C TRP A 6 10.70 -10.37 16.03
N ILE A 7 11.41 -9.86 17.03
CA ILE A 7 11.27 -8.49 17.49
C ILE A 7 12.60 -7.80 17.19
N ASN A 8 12.61 -7.09 16.07
CA ASN A 8 13.73 -6.22 15.74
C ASN A 8 13.64 -4.95 16.57
N LEU A 9 14.68 -4.68 17.33
CA LEU A 9 14.88 -3.41 18.01
C LEU A 9 15.86 -2.52 17.27
N GLY A 10 16.44 -3.05 16.19
CA GLY A 10 17.11 -2.26 15.19
C GLY A 10 16.13 -1.23 14.66
N ARG A 11 16.52 0.02 14.85
CA ARG A 11 16.00 1.20 14.17
C ARG A 11 15.84 0.91 12.66
N SER A 12 14.66 0.44 12.25
CA SER A 12 14.33 0.25 10.83
C SER A 12 13.94 1.60 10.26
N SER A 13 14.68 2.09 9.27
CA SER A 13 14.25 3.24 8.48
C SER A 13 13.10 2.82 7.57
N VAL A 14 11.87 2.91 8.07
CA VAL A 14 10.70 3.10 7.22
C VAL A 14 10.51 4.61 7.15
N MET A 15 10.87 5.21 6.03
CA MET A 15 10.51 6.60 5.74
C MET A 15 8.99 6.64 5.55
N SER A 16 8.24 6.92 6.63
CA SER A 16 6.87 7.37 6.51
C SER A 16 6.91 8.87 6.20
N SER A 17 6.63 9.26 4.95
CA SER A 17 6.18 10.63 4.70
C SER A 17 4.88 10.83 5.47
N GLN A 18 4.81 11.86 6.32
CA GLN A 18 3.58 12.30 6.97
C GLN A 18 2.54 12.63 5.89
N GLY A 19 1.71 11.65 5.55
CA GLY A 19 0.47 11.83 4.81
C GLY A 19 -0.66 11.68 5.81
N SER A 20 -1.47 12.74 5.96
CA SER A 20 -2.67 12.77 6.77
C SER A 20 -3.51 11.50 6.62
N SER A 21 -3.79 10.84 7.74
CA SER A 21 -4.74 9.73 7.83
C SER A 21 -6.14 10.22 7.47
N ALA A 22 -6.62 9.85 6.28
CA ALA A 22 -8.04 9.87 5.94
C ALA A 22 -8.49 8.42 5.71
N PRO A 23 -9.63 7.99 6.28
CA PRO A 23 -10.13 6.64 6.13
C PRO A 23 -10.60 6.40 4.69
N LEU A 24 -10.15 5.30 4.07
CA LEU A 24 -10.74 4.82 2.81
C LEU A 24 -12.21 4.45 3.06
N SER A 25 -13.12 5.25 2.53
CA SER A 25 -14.52 4.90 2.38
C SER A 25 -14.65 3.84 1.28
N THR A 26 -15.14 2.66 1.65
CA THR A 26 -15.57 1.64 0.69
C THR A 26 -16.99 2.00 0.25
N SER A 27 -17.19 2.28 -1.04
CA SER A 27 -18.53 2.43 -1.63
C SER A 27 -18.84 1.29 -2.62
N SER A 28 -19.95 0.63 -2.29
CA SER A 28 -20.98 -0.02 -3.12
C SER A 28 -20.61 -1.03 -4.23
N THR A 29 -20.88 -2.31 -3.94
CA THR A 29 -21.34 -3.31 -4.92
C THR A 29 -22.76 -3.79 -4.58
N PRO A 30 -23.64 -4.10 -5.55
CA PRO A 30 -25.08 -4.35 -5.36
C PRO A 30 -25.39 -5.75 -4.77
N PRO A 31 -26.63 -6.04 -4.33
CA PRO A 31 -26.91 -7.15 -3.43
C PRO A 31 -27.06 -8.46 -4.19
N THR A 32 -26.19 -9.43 -3.90
CA THR A 32 -26.39 -10.82 -4.28
C THR A 32 -26.52 -11.68 -3.03
N ARG A 33 -27.61 -12.48 -3.03
CA ARG A 33 -28.09 -13.42 -2.00
C ARG A 33 -27.03 -13.92 -1.01
N SER A 34 -27.38 -13.78 0.26
CA SER A 34 -26.68 -14.31 1.43
C SER A 34 -26.48 -15.82 1.35
N LEU A 35 -25.26 -16.24 1.01
CA LEU A 35 -24.68 -17.49 1.53
C LEU A 35 -23.93 -17.18 2.82
N PRO A 36 -23.91 -18.09 3.81
CA PRO A 36 -23.20 -17.86 5.06
C PRO A 36 -21.71 -17.66 4.78
N LEU A 37 -21.18 -16.51 5.21
CA LEU A 37 -19.77 -16.17 5.11
C LEU A 37 -18.94 -17.24 5.86
N PRO A 38 -17.89 -17.83 5.26
CA PRO A 38 -16.89 -18.57 6.01
C PRO A 38 -16.18 -17.61 6.99
N PRO A 39 -15.65 -18.09 8.12
CA PRO A 39 -15.04 -17.23 9.14
C PRO A 39 -13.97 -16.34 8.50
N SER A 40 -14.10 -15.04 8.73
CA SER A 40 -13.36 -13.94 8.10
C SER A 40 -11.87 -13.83 8.48
N ASN A 41 -11.23 -14.93 8.91
CA ASN A 41 -9.78 -14.99 9.05
C ASN A 41 -9.30 -16.45 9.09
N PRO A 42 -8.48 -16.91 8.12
CA PRO A 42 -7.86 -18.23 8.16
C PRO A 42 -6.80 -18.39 9.26
N TRP A 43 -6.64 -17.39 10.13
CA TRP A 43 -5.61 -17.31 11.18
C TRP A 43 -6.12 -17.64 12.60
N VAL A 44 -7.39 -18.05 12.74
CA VAL A 44 -8.09 -18.08 14.04
C VAL A 44 -8.05 -19.45 14.76
N TRP A 45 -7.27 -20.44 14.30
CA TRP A 45 -7.15 -21.73 15.02
C TRP A 45 -5.71 -22.23 15.11
N PRO A 46 -5.19 -22.65 16.30
CA PRO A 46 -5.64 -22.41 17.68
C PRO A 46 -4.96 -21.14 18.29
N MET A 47 -5.64 -20.51 19.25
CA MET A 47 -5.12 -19.40 20.06
C MET A 47 -4.04 -19.88 21.05
N ALA A 48 -2.90 -20.34 20.57
CA ALA A 48 -1.79 -20.83 21.40
C ALA A 48 -0.43 -20.49 20.79
N GLY A 49 0.59 -20.32 21.63
CA GLY A 49 1.91 -19.89 21.19
C GLY A 49 1.95 -18.44 20.75
N LEU A 50 2.69 -18.21 19.68
CA LEU A 50 2.96 -16.87 19.14
C LEU A 50 1.75 -16.21 18.48
N SER A 51 0.74 -16.99 18.08
CA SER A 51 -0.50 -16.45 17.50
C SER A 51 -1.30 -15.60 18.49
N VAL A 52 -1.07 -15.75 19.80
CA VAL A 52 -1.71 -14.94 20.86
C VAL A 52 -1.37 -13.46 20.73
N LEU A 53 -0.21 -13.11 20.14
CA LEU A 53 0.19 -11.72 19.90
C LEU A 53 -0.59 -11.08 18.74
N LEU A 54 -1.31 -11.86 17.93
CA LEU A 54 -2.06 -11.38 16.76
C LEU A 54 -3.42 -10.77 17.15
N LYS A 55 -3.39 -9.71 17.96
CA LYS A 55 -4.60 -8.95 18.30
C LYS A 55 -4.85 -7.86 17.25
N ALA A 56 -5.88 -8.04 16.43
CA ALA A 56 -6.21 -7.14 15.31
C ALA A 56 -6.25 -5.66 15.70
N ASP A 57 -6.94 -5.34 16.80
CA ASP A 57 -7.04 -4.00 17.40
C ASP A 57 -5.66 -3.30 17.53
N ARG A 58 -4.66 -3.98 18.11
CA ARG A 58 -3.32 -3.38 18.26
C ARG A 58 -2.52 -3.36 16.96
N LEU A 59 -2.71 -4.34 16.09
CA LEU A 59 -2.01 -4.39 14.80
C LEU A 59 -2.41 -3.23 13.90
N PHE A 60 -3.69 -2.82 13.88
CA PHE A 60 -4.15 -1.69 13.05
C PHE A 60 -3.76 -0.32 13.60
N HIS A 61 -3.34 -0.22 14.86
CA HIS A 61 -2.83 1.02 15.46
C HIS A 61 -1.31 1.23 15.25
N THR A 62 -0.67 0.36 14.48
CA THR A 62 0.76 0.46 14.20
C THR A 62 1.06 1.44 13.08
N SER A 63 2.27 1.99 13.06
CA SER A 63 2.71 2.92 12.01
C SER A 63 2.80 2.22 10.65
N TYR A 64 3.09 0.92 10.64
CA TYR A 64 3.10 0.07 9.46
C TYR A 64 2.81 -1.37 9.87
N HIS A 65 2.00 -2.06 9.07
CA HIS A 65 1.89 -3.50 9.11
C HIS A 65 1.84 -4.08 7.71
N SER A 66 2.42 -5.26 7.52
CA SER A 66 2.26 -6.03 6.29
C SER A 66 2.16 -7.51 6.60
N GLN A 67 1.30 -8.18 5.86
CA GLN A 67 1.03 -9.60 6.00
C GLN A 67 1.26 -10.27 4.66
N ALA A 68 1.99 -11.38 4.65
CA ALA A 68 2.20 -12.18 3.46
C ALA A 68 1.93 -13.65 3.75
N VAL A 69 1.33 -14.32 2.76
CA VAL A 69 1.10 -15.75 2.75
C VAL A 69 1.75 -16.29 1.49
N HIS A 70 2.69 -17.21 1.65
CA HIS A 70 3.43 -17.81 0.56
C HIS A 70 3.24 -19.32 0.63
N ILE A 71 2.76 -19.90 -0.45
CA ILE A 71 2.57 -21.35 -0.57
C ILE A 71 3.51 -21.83 -1.66
N ARG A 72 4.37 -22.80 -1.34
CA ARG A 72 5.23 -23.42 -2.36
C ARG A 72 5.31 -24.94 -2.18
N PRO A 73 5.47 -25.70 -3.27
CA PRO A 73 5.83 -27.10 -3.18
C PRO A 73 7.29 -27.23 -2.72
N VAL A 74 7.55 -28.17 -1.82
CA VAL A 74 8.88 -28.50 -1.29
C VAL A 74 9.08 -30.00 -1.33
N CYS A 75 10.26 -30.44 -1.74
CA CYS A 75 10.58 -31.86 -1.77
C CYS A 75 10.73 -32.42 -0.36
N ARG A 76 10.05 -33.53 -0.08
CA ARG A 76 10.12 -34.20 1.22
C ARG A 76 11.44 -34.95 1.43
N ASN A 77 12.04 -35.41 0.33
CA ASN A 77 13.28 -36.18 0.32
C ASN A 77 14.27 -35.55 -0.68
N ALA A 78 15.57 -35.75 -0.48
CA ALA A 78 16.63 -35.23 -1.37
C ALA A 78 16.48 -35.65 -2.85
N ARG A 79 15.85 -36.81 -3.11
CA ARG A 79 15.56 -37.30 -4.48
C ARG A 79 14.26 -36.74 -5.08
N CYS A 80 13.54 -35.83 -4.40
CA CYS A 80 12.29 -35.21 -4.85
C CYS A 80 11.19 -36.19 -5.33
N THR A 81 11.17 -37.43 -4.83
CA THR A 81 10.18 -38.44 -5.25
C THR A 81 8.78 -38.19 -4.70
N SER A 82 8.64 -37.43 -3.62
CA SER A 82 7.38 -37.02 -3.04
C SER A 82 7.40 -35.53 -2.69
N ILE A 83 6.36 -34.82 -3.11
CA ILE A 83 6.19 -33.39 -2.90
C ILE A 83 5.36 -33.16 -1.63
N SER A 84 5.74 -32.15 -0.86
CA SER A 84 4.99 -31.60 0.26
C SER A 84 4.68 -30.13 0.00
N TRP A 85 3.70 -29.56 0.69
CA TRP A 85 3.40 -28.14 0.61
C TRP A 85 3.93 -27.41 1.83
N GLU A 86 4.66 -26.33 1.60
CA GLU A 86 5.06 -25.39 2.64
C GLU A 86 4.16 -24.16 2.56
N LEU A 87 3.45 -23.90 3.66
CA LEU A 87 2.72 -22.67 3.91
C LEU A 87 3.59 -21.78 4.81
N ARG A 88 4.06 -20.66 4.27
CA ARG A 88 4.78 -19.63 5.01
C ARG A 88 3.89 -18.41 5.21
N GLN A 89 3.85 -17.96 6.45
CA GLN A 89 2.98 -16.89 6.92
C GLN A 89 3.85 -15.87 7.65
N THR A 90 3.88 -14.63 7.15
CA THR A 90 4.73 -13.57 7.72
C THR A 90 3.89 -12.36 8.07
N LEU A 91 4.13 -11.79 9.24
CA LEU A 91 3.56 -10.51 9.67
C LEU A 91 4.71 -9.60 10.10
N SER A 92 4.83 -8.45 9.45
CA SER A 92 5.76 -7.39 9.80
C SER A 92 4.99 -6.23 10.40
N VAL A 93 5.46 -5.70 11.52
CA VAL A 93 4.77 -4.62 12.24
C VAL A 93 5.80 -3.62 12.75
N VAL A 94 5.53 -2.34 12.55
CA VAL A 94 6.37 -1.23 13.06
C VAL A 94 5.56 -0.44 14.06
N PHE A 95 6.00 -0.47 15.31
CA PHE A 95 5.40 0.29 16.39
C PHE A 95 6.14 1.61 16.58
N ASP A 96 5.40 2.69 16.78
CA ASP A 96 5.98 3.95 17.24
C ASP A 96 6.39 3.80 18.72
N ALA A 97 7.70 3.79 18.96
CA ALA A 97 8.27 3.65 20.30
C ALA A 97 7.85 4.80 21.25
N PHE A 98 7.62 6.00 20.73
CA PHE A 98 7.27 7.17 21.55
C PHE A 98 5.81 7.09 22.04
N ILE A 99 4.88 6.75 21.13
CA ILE A 99 3.46 6.56 21.46
C ILE A 99 3.27 5.33 22.35
N THR A 100 3.92 4.21 22.03
CA THR A 100 3.78 2.96 22.80
C THR A 100 4.51 2.98 24.14
N GLY A 101 5.59 3.76 24.26
CA GLY A 101 6.41 3.85 25.46
C GLY A 101 6.09 5.03 26.39
N GLN A 102 5.03 5.82 26.11
CA GLN A 102 4.66 7.02 26.88
C GLN A 102 5.84 7.98 27.05
N GLY A 103 6.58 8.26 25.97
CA GLY A 103 7.75 9.14 25.99
C GLY A 103 9.07 8.49 26.44
N LYS A 104 9.07 7.21 26.86
CA LYS A 104 10.29 6.40 27.07
C LYS A 104 10.51 5.45 25.89
N LYS A 105 11.76 5.16 25.54
CA LYS A 105 12.11 4.19 24.47
C LYS A 105 12.01 2.72 24.92
N ASP A 106 11.38 2.46 26.07
CA ASP A 106 11.19 1.14 26.66
C ASP A 106 10.01 0.43 26.00
N TRP A 107 10.17 -0.85 25.66
CA TRP A 107 9.08 -1.64 25.10
C TRP A 107 8.92 -2.96 25.86
N SER A 108 7.71 -3.51 25.77
CA SER A 108 7.41 -4.86 26.23
C SER A 108 6.39 -5.50 25.31
N LEU A 109 6.35 -6.84 25.28
CA LEU A 109 5.33 -7.58 24.55
C LEU A 109 3.92 -7.11 24.91
N PHE A 110 3.67 -6.92 26.21
CA PHE A 110 2.38 -6.41 26.67
C PHE A 110 2.07 -5.00 26.15
N ARG A 111 3.05 -4.08 26.10
CA ARG A 111 2.81 -2.72 25.59
C ARG A 111 2.54 -2.71 24.09
N MET A 112 3.27 -3.52 23.31
CA MET A 112 3.13 -3.58 21.86
C MET A 112 1.85 -4.32 21.44
N PHE A 113 1.59 -5.50 22.01
CA PHE A 113 0.52 -6.39 21.56
C PHE A 113 -0.69 -6.46 22.50
N SER A 114 -0.64 -5.82 23.68
CA SER A 114 -1.65 -5.96 24.76
C SER A 114 -1.88 -7.42 25.20
N ARG A 115 -0.90 -8.27 24.96
CA ARG A 115 -0.90 -9.70 25.24
C ARG A 115 0.51 -10.12 25.67
N THR A 116 0.58 -11.16 26.49
CA THR A 116 1.81 -11.84 26.89
C THR A 116 1.75 -13.27 26.40
N LEU A 117 2.91 -13.92 26.31
CA LEU A 117 2.99 -15.31 25.83
C LEU A 117 2.72 -16.25 27.00
N THR A 118 1.65 -17.02 26.94
CA THR A 118 1.20 -17.87 28.07
C THR A 118 1.55 -19.34 27.88
N GLU A 119 1.34 -19.87 26.68
CA GLU A 119 1.49 -21.29 26.36
C GLU A 119 2.19 -21.44 25.01
N PRO A 120 2.99 -22.50 24.80
CA PRO A 120 3.54 -22.81 23.48
C PRO A 120 2.44 -23.35 22.56
N CYS A 121 2.67 -23.27 21.25
CA CYS A 121 1.75 -23.90 20.30
C CYS A 121 1.97 -25.43 20.33
N PRO A 122 0.94 -26.24 20.62
CA PRO A 122 1.10 -27.70 20.80
C PRO A 122 1.45 -28.43 19.49
N LEU A 123 1.18 -27.82 18.35
CA LEU A 123 1.52 -28.35 17.02
C LEU A 123 2.91 -27.92 16.54
N ALA A 124 3.59 -27.07 17.32
CA ALA A 124 4.88 -26.50 16.94
C ALA A 124 6.02 -27.46 17.28
N SER A 125 6.88 -27.73 16.31
CA SER A 125 8.16 -28.41 16.57
C SER A 125 9.22 -27.46 17.12
N GLU A 126 9.10 -26.17 16.81
CA GLU A 126 9.97 -25.10 17.29
C GLU A 126 9.13 -23.84 17.52
N SER A 127 9.40 -23.13 18.62
CA SER A 127 8.68 -21.89 18.97
C SER A 127 9.59 -20.89 19.67
N ARG A 128 10.38 -20.14 18.89
CA ARG A 128 11.42 -19.22 19.42
C ARG A 128 11.06 -17.75 19.22
N VAL A 129 11.44 -16.92 20.20
CA VAL A 129 11.42 -15.46 20.11
C VAL A 129 12.84 -14.94 20.11
N TYR A 130 13.15 -14.11 19.13
CA TYR A 130 14.47 -13.49 18.95
C TYR A 130 14.36 -11.99 19.20
N VAL A 131 15.26 -11.45 20.02
CA VAL A 131 15.32 -10.03 20.37
C VAL A 131 16.71 -9.48 20.05
N ASP A 132 16.78 -8.43 19.22
CA ASP A 132 18.04 -7.77 18.87
C ASP A 132 18.63 -7.03 20.09
N ILE A 133 19.81 -7.45 20.52
CA ILE A 133 20.58 -6.89 21.65
C ILE A 133 21.98 -6.42 21.20
N THR A 134 22.16 -6.06 19.92
CA THR A 134 23.48 -5.77 19.32
C THR A 134 24.32 -4.74 20.09
N ASN A 135 23.68 -3.71 20.68
CA ASN A 135 24.39 -2.68 21.45
C ASN A 135 24.56 -3.01 22.95
N TYR A 136 24.13 -4.19 23.40
CA TYR A 136 24.21 -4.59 24.82
C TYR A 136 25.65 -4.71 25.32
N ASN A 137 26.59 -5.14 24.46
CA ASN A 137 27.95 -5.48 24.86
C ASN A 137 28.94 -4.31 24.87
N GLN A 138 28.63 -3.18 24.21
CA GLN A 138 29.55 -2.04 24.17
C GLN A 138 29.47 -1.20 25.45
N ASP A 139 28.28 -1.08 26.04
CA ASP A 139 28.06 -0.39 27.31
C ASP A 139 27.06 -1.19 28.16
N ASN A 140 27.56 -2.10 29.02
CA ASN A 140 26.79 -2.90 29.98
C ASN A 140 25.83 -2.07 30.90
N GLU A 141 25.84 -0.74 30.79
CA GLU A 141 25.08 0.21 31.60
C GLU A 141 23.84 0.82 30.92
N THR A 142 23.58 0.56 29.63
CA THR A 142 22.52 1.30 28.92
C THR A 142 21.22 0.51 28.75
N LEU A 143 21.30 -0.82 28.64
CA LEU A 143 20.20 -1.67 28.19
C LEU A 143 19.96 -2.84 29.15
N GLU A 144 18.77 -2.95 29.72
CA GLU A 144 18.33 -4.09 30.54
C GLU A 144 17.27 -4.91 29.79
N VAL A 145 17.49 -6.21 29.70
CA VAL A 145 16.54 -7.17 29.11
C VAL A 145 16.01 -8.08 30.20
N HIS A 146 14.68 -8.15 30.31
CA HIS A 146 14.00 -9.02 31.26
C HIS A 146 12.98 -9.91 30.56
N PRO A 147 12.94 -11.23 30.85
CA PRO A 147 13.89 -11.98 31.68
C PRO A 147 15.28 -12.09 31.02
N SER A 148 16.32 -12.38 31.81
CA SER A 148 17.68 -12.56 31.29
C SER A 148 17.71 -13.67 30.22
N PRO A 149 18.41 -13.47 29.10
CA PRO A 149 18.41 -14.43 28.00
C PRO A 149 19.11 -15.74 28.40
N THR A 150 18.51 -16.88 28.06
CA THR A 150 19.09 -18.21 28.32
C THR A 150 20.23 -18.52 27.34
N THR A 151 20.07 -18.08 26.09
CA THR A 151 21.07 -18.24 25.03
C THR A 151 21.14 -16.98 24.18
N THR A 152 22.33 -16.72 23.63
CA THR A 152 22.54 -15.64 22.67
C THR A 152 23.07 -16.22 21.37
N TYR A 153 22.65 -15.64 20.25
CA TYR A 153 23.04 -16.04 18.91
C TYR A 153 23.58 -14.84 18.15
N GLN A 154 24.71 -15.00 17.48
CA GLN A 154 25.32 -13.92 16.71
C GLN A 154 25.28 -14.27 15.22
N ASP A 155 24.81 -13.33 14.41
CA ASP A 155 24.76 -13.51 12.97
C ASP A 155 25.04 -12.22 12.21
N VAL A 156 25.34 -12.31 10.92
CA VAL A 156 25.51 -11.17 10.03
C VAL A 156 24.23 -10.94 9.25
N ILE A 157 23.44 -9.95 9.66
CA ILE A 157 22.20 -9.57 8.97
C ILE A 157 22.41 -8.26 8.22
N LEU A 158 22.05 -8.26 6.93
CA LEU A 158 22.16 -7.10 6.03
C LEU A 158 23.57 -6.46 6.06
N GLY A 159 24.61 -7.30 6.17
CA GLY A 159 26.00 -6.86 6.20
C GLY A 159 26.50 -6.27 7.53
N THR A 160 25.72 -6.36 8.61
CA THR A 160 26.10 -5.94 9.96
C THR A 160 26.06 -7.11 10.93
N ARG A 161 27.05 -7.20 11.84
CA ARG A 161 27.04 -8.22 12.90
C ARG A 161 26.01 -7.84 13.95
N LYS A 162 25.06 -8.73 14.19
CA LYS A 162 23.94 -8.57 15.11
C LYS A 162 23.98 -9.66 16.17
N THR A 163 23.59 -9.31 17.39
CA THR A 163 23.50 -10.27 18.49
C THR A 163 22.05 -10.36 18.97
N TYR A 164 21.51 -11.57 19.05
CA TYR A 164 20.13 -11.86 19.41
C TYR A 164 20.06 -12.62 20.73
N ALA A 165 19.17 -12.19 21.61
CA ALA A 165 18.68 -12.99 22.72
C ALA A 165 17.62 -13.96 22.21
N ILE A 166 17.74 -15.25 22.55
CA ILE A 166 16.78 -16.29 22.16
C ILE A 166 15.98 -16.72 23.38
N TYR A 167 14.66 -16.72 23.22
CA TYR A 167 13.70 -17.26 24.17
C TYR A 167 12.94 -18.41 23.51
N ASP A 168 13.20 -19.64 23.94
CA ASP A 168 12.46 -20.82 23.46
C ASP A 168 11.21 -21.03 24.32
N LEU A 169 10.03 -21.02 23.69
CA LEU A 169 8.76 -21.26 24.36
C LEU A 169 8.51 -22.74 24.64
N LEU A 170 9.25 -23.66 24.02
CA LEU A 170 9.13 -25.09 24.31
C LEU A 170 9.93 -25.50 25.57
N ASP A 171 10.82 -24.62 26.06
CA ASP A 171 11.55 -24.88 27.28
C ASP A 171 10.65 -24.69 28.52
N SER A 172 10.38 -25.81 29.20
CA SER A 172 9.52 -25.86 30.39
C SER A 172 10.00 -24.95 31.52
N ALA A 173 11.31 -24.67 31.63
CA ALA A 173 11.85 -23.80 32.68
C ALA A 173 11.40 -22.32 32.54
N MET A 174 11.16 -21.87 31.30
CA MET A 174 10.81 -20.48 31.01
C MET A 174 9.33 -20.18 31.28
N ILE A 175 8.46 -21.13 30.98
CA ILE A 175 7.00 -20.98 31.13
C ILE A 175 6.55 -21.28 32.57
N ASN A 176 7.14 -22.30 33.21
CA ASN A 176 6.74 -22.71 34.56
C ASN A 176 7.03 -21.63 35.62
N ASN A 177 8.10 -20.85 35.46
CA ASN A 177 8.48 -19.82 36.43
C ASN A 177 7.59 -18.57 36.41
N SER A 178 6.94 -18.25 35.29
CA SER A 178 6.23 -16.97 35.12
C SER A 178 4.76 -17.10 34.76
N ARG A 179 4.28 -18.23 34.21
CA ARG A 179 2.93 -18.42 33.60
C ARG A 179 2.55 -17.39 32.51
N ASN A 180 3.34 -16.33 32.32
CA ASN A 180 3.18 -15.29 31.32
C ASN A 180 4.55 -14.70 30.93
N LEU A 181 5.14 -15.18 29.84
CA LEU A 181 6.36 -14.59 29.32
C LEU A 181 6.07 -13.21 28.71
N ASN A 182 6.50 -12.17 29.41
CA ASN A 182 6.48 -10.79 28.95
C ASN A 182 7.92 -10.29 28.81
N ILE A 183 8.44 -10.35 27.59
CA ILE A 183 9.77 -9.84 27.30
C ILE A 183 9.72 -8.31 27.35
N GLN A 184 10.65 -7.73 28.10
CA GLN A 184 10.78 -6.30 28.30
C GLN A 184 12.21 -5.87 28.03
N LEU A 185 12.34 -4.71 27.39
CA LEU A 185 13.59 -4.04 27.19
C LEU A 185 13.47 -2.63 27.78
N LYS A 186 14.33 -2.34 28.75
CA LYS A 186 14.37 -1.07 29.47
C LYS A 186 15.70 -0.40 29.25
N TRP A 187 15.66 0.90 28.95
CA TRP A 187 16.86 1.72 28.84
C TRP A 187 17.12 2.41 30.19
N LYS A 188 18.29 2.16 30.79
CA LYS A 188 18.71 2.86 32.02
C LYS A 188 18.92 4.35 31.77
N ARG A 189 19.49 4.67 30.60
CA ARG A 189 19.65 6.03 30.08
C ARG A 189 19.01 6.05 28.69
N PRO A 190 18.18 7.05 28.36
CA PRO A 190 17.62 7.14 27.02
C PRO A 190 18.79 7.25 26.03
N PRO A 191 18.87 6.39 25.00
CA PRO A 191 19.89 6.53 23.99
C PRO A 191 19.76 7.92 23.37
N GLU A 192 20.90 8.58 23.14
CA GLU A 192 20.95 9.86 22.44
C GLU A 192 20.11 9.78 21.15
N ASN A 193 19.56 10.92 20.73
CA ASN A 193 18.74 11.04 19.51
C ASN A 193 19.60 10.89 18.25
N GLU A 194 20.34 9.80 18.16
CA GLU A 194 20.96 9.37 16.94
C GLU A 194 19.88 8.88 15.97
N ALA A 195 20.06 9.20 14.70
CA ALA A 195 19.19 8.71 13.63
C ALA A 195 19.27 7.18 13.51
N PRO A 196 18.23 6.50 12.98
CA PRO A 196 18.34 5.12 12.52
C PRO A 196 19.58 4.93 11.63
N PRO A 197 20.34 3.82 11.78
CA PRO A 197 21.38 3.50 10.82
C PRO A 197 20.73 3.35 9.45
N VAL A 198 21.20 4.15 8.50
CA VAL A 198 20.66 4.17 7.14
C VAL A 198 21.11 2.89 6.45
N PRO A 199 20.20 2.06 5.89
CA PRO A 199 20.57 0.83 5.22
C PRO A 199 21.44 1.13 3.99
N PHE A 200 22.30 0.18 3.62
CA PHE A 200 23.23 0.32 2.48
C PHE A 200 22.55 0.66 1.17
N LEU A 201 21.33 0.18 0.99
CA LEU A 201 20.46 0.51 -0.11
C LEU A 201 19.15 1.06 0.44
N HIS A 202 18.80 2.28 0.02
CA HIS A 202 17.46 2.83 0.17
C HIS A 202 17.10 3.64 -1.06
N ALA A 203 15.82 3.93 -1.23
CA ALA A 203 15.33 4.69 -2.35
C ALA A 203 14.16 5.56 -1.95
N GLN A 204 14.00 6.64 -2.69
CA GLN A 204 12.90 7.58 -2.56
C GLN A 204 12.34 7.88 -3.95
N ARG A 205 11.03 7.98 -4.05
CA ARG A 205 10.34 8.32 -5.29
C ARG A 205 9.43 9.52 -5.09
N TYR A 206 9.40 10.42 -6.05
CA TYR A 206 8.53 11.59 -6.03
C TYR A 206 8.15 12.04 -7.43
N VAL A 207 7.09 12.84 -7.51
CA VAL A 207 6.61 13.48 -8.74
C VAL A 207 6.95 14.95 -8.68
N SER A 208 7.61 15.46 -9.71
CA SER A 208 7.90 16.88 -9.92
C SER A 208 7.14 17.42 -11.13
N GLY A 209 7.07 18.75 -11.24
CA GLY A 209 6.43 19.44 -12.36
C GLY A 209 5.31 20.37 -11.92
N TYR A 210 5.01 21.35 -12.77
CA TYR A 210 3.95 22.34 -12.56
C TYR A 210 2.80 22.11 -13.54
N GLY A 211 1.57 22.37 -13.07
CA GLY A 211 0.35 22.26 -13.87
C GLY A 211 -0.16 20.83 -14.04
N LEU A 212 -1.20 20.70 -14.87
CA LEU A 212 -1.97 19.46 -15.05
C LEU A 212 -1.69 18.75 -16.38
N GLN A 213 -0.74 19.23 -17.19
CA GLN A 213 -0.39 18.61 -18.47
C GLN A 213 0.86 17.74 -18.35
N LYS A 214 2.01 18.32 -18.01
CA LYS A 214 3.30 17.63 -17.94
C LYS A 214 3.77 17.44 -16.50
N GLY A 215 4.52 16.38 -16.28
CA GLY A 215 5.17 16.06 -15.01
C GLY A 215 6.49 15.33 -15.25
N GLU A 216 7.24 15.15 -14.18
CA GLU A 216 8.49 14.41 -14.16
C GLU A 216 8.39 13.40 -13.01
N LEU A 217 8.73 12.17 -13.31
CA LEU A 217 8.84 11.10 -12.35
C LEU A 217 10.30 10.92 -11.99
N SER A 218 10.63 11.11 -10.71
CA SER A 218 12.00 10.98 -10.20
C SER A 218 12.11 9.88 -9.16
N THR A 219 13.09 9.01 -9.33
CA THR A 219 13.49 7.98 -8.37
C THR A 219 14.94 8.19 -7.98
N LEU A 220 15.19 8.41 -6.68
CA LEU A 220 16.51 8.53 -6.08
C LEU A 220 16.91 7.20 -5.47
N LEU A 221 18.05 6.67 -5.89
CA LEU A 221 18.64 5.43 -5.39
C LEU A 221 19.91 5.76 -4.63
N TYR A 222 19.98 5.37 -3.38
CA TYR A 222 21.08 5.68 -2.48
C TYR A 222 21.90 4.42 -2.22
N ASN A 223 23.19 4.47 -2.53
CA ASN A 223 24.17 3.48 -2.11
C ASN A 223 25.04 4.11 -1.02
N THR A 224 24.81 3.75 0.23
CA THR A 224 25.61 4.20 1.39
C THR A 224 26.74 3.23 1.73
N HIS A 225 26.97 2.19 0.92
CA HIS A 225 28.13 1.32 1.11
C HIS A 225 29.42 2.13 0.85
N PRO A 226 30.41 2.09 1.77
CA PRO A 226 31.58 2.97 1.71
C PRO A 226 32.49 2.71 0.49
N TYR A 227 32.69 1.44 0.12
CA TYR A 227 33.70 1.06 -0.89
C TYR A 227 33.20 0.32 -2.13
N ARG A 228 32.05 -0.36 -2.07
CA ARG A 228 31.57 -1.25 -3.15
C ARG A 228 30.43 -0.62 -3.94
N ALA A 229 30.58 -0.66 -5.25
CA ALA A 229 29.50 -0.44 -6.19
C ALA A 229 28.80 -1.78 -6.47
N PHE A 230 27.49 -1.76 -6.67
CA PHE A 230 26.72 -2.97 -7.00
C PHE A 230 25.58 -2.65 -7.97
N PRO A 231 25.18 -3.61 -8.82
CA PRO A 231 24.08 -3.43 -9.74
C PRO A 231 22.73 -3.55 -9.02
N VAL A 232 21.76 -2.76 -9.45
CA VAL A 232 20.37 -2.80 -8.99
C VAL A 232 19.45 -2.90 -10.18
N LEU A 233 18.52 -3.85 -10.13
CA LEU A 233 17.41 -3.98 -11.06
C LEU A 233 16.25 -3.10 -10.59
N LEU A 234 15.97 -2.04 -11.34
CA LEU A 234 14.83 -1.15 -11.15
C LEU A 234 13.71 -1.59 -12.08
N LEU A 235 12.56 -1.93 -11.50
CA LEU A 235 11.32 -2.22 -12.21
C LEU A 235 10.30 -1.12 -11.87
N ASP A 236 9.78 -0.45 -12.89
CA ASP A 236 8.74 0.56 -12.74
C ASP A 236 7.53 0.22 -13.60
N THR A 237 6.36 0.21 -12.97
CA THR A 237 5.06 -0.01 -13.61
C THR A 237 4.26 1.29 -13.52
N VAL A 238 4.14 1.99 -14.65
CA VAL A 238 3.48 3.30 -14.71
C VAL A 238 2.16 3.16 -15.48
N PRO A 239 1.00 3.56 -14.91
CA PRO A 239 -0.29 3.44 -15.58
C PRO A 239 -0.37 4.17 -16.92
N TRP A 240 -1.23 3.68 -17.83
CA TRP A 240 -1.39 4.22 -19.19
C TRP A 240 -1.81 5.70 -19.25
N TYR A 241 -2.48 6.18 -18.20
CA TYR A 241 -2.89 7.59 -18.11
C TYR A 241 -1.74 8.54 -17.80
N LEU A 242 -0.53 8.03 -17.53
CA LEU A 242 0.72 8.79 -17.47
C LEU A 242 1.60 8.38 -18.65
N ARG A 243 1.52 9.13 -19.74
CA ARG A 243 2.23 8.85 -20.99
C ARG A 243 3.70 9.20 -20.83
N LEU A 244 4.55 8.20 -20.71
CA LEU A 244 5.99 8.39 -20.50
C LEU A 244 6.69 8.83 -21.79
N TYR A 245 7.53 9.87 -21.68
CA TYR A 245 8.43 10.30 -22.75
C TYR A 245 9.80 9.67 -22.57
N VAL A 246 9.98 8.45 -23.10
CA VAL A 246 11.22 7.66 -22.93
C VAL A 246 12.47 8.40 -23.40
N HIS A 247 12.36 9.26 -24.42
CA HIS A 247 13.49 10.09 -24.89
C HIS A 247 14.01 11.10 -23.86
N THR A 248 13.24 11.37 -22.78
CA THR A 248 13.63 12.24 -21.66
C THR A 248 14.21 11.47 -20.48
N LEU A 249 14.37 10.15 -20.60
CA LEU A 249 14.96 9.32 -19.56
C LEU A 249 16.40 9.77 -19.30
N THR A 250 16.66 10.22 -18.08
CA THR A 250 17.99 10.61 -17.61
C THR A 250 18.37 9.82 -16.38
N ILE A 251 19.57 9.25 -16.39
CA ILE A 251 20.13 8.51 -15.27
C ILE A 251 21.45 9.16 -14.92
N THR A 252 21.52 9.73 -13.72
CA THR A 252 22.69 10.49 -13.27
C THR A 252 23.17 9.99 -11.92
N SER A 253 24.48 9.77 -11.80
CA SER A 253 25.13 9.36 -10.55
C SER A 253 26.30 10.31 -10.29
N LYS A 254 26.36 10.92 -9.09
CA LYS A 254 27.40 11.92 -8.74
C LYS A 254 27.55 13.04 -9.79
N GLY A 255 26.44 13.49 -10.38
CA GLY A 255 26.42 14.54 -11.42
C GLY A 255 26.94 14.13 -12.80
N LYS A 256 27.23 12.84 -13.02
CA LYS A 256 27.62 12.28 -14.33
C LYS A 256 26.54 11.36 -14.86
N GLU A 257 26.43 11.26 -16.18
CA GLU A 257 25.54 10.29 -16.84
C GLU A 257 25.97 8.85 -16.47
N ASN A 258 25.02 8.03 -16.05
CA ASN A 258 25.23 6.64 -15.71
C ASN A 258 24.38 5.74 -16.62
N LYS A 259 25.02 5.16 -17.63
CA LYS A 259 24.32 4.36 -18.65
C LYS A 259 23.94 2.99 -18.07
N PRO A 260 22.67 2.57 -18.18
CA PRO A 260 22.23 1.28 -17.68
C PRO A 260 22.85 0.15 -18.52
N SER A 261 23.16 -0.97 -17.88
CA SER A 261 23.70 -2.16 -18.57
C SER A 261 22.63 -2.90 -19.36
N TYR A 262 21.38 -2.79 -18.93
CA TYR A 262 20.21 -3.37 -19.57
C TYR A 262 19.03 -2.42 -19.41
N ILE A 263 18.24 -2.29 -20.47
CA ILE A 263 16.98 -1.56 -20.47
C ILE A 263 15.95 -2.35 -21.28
N HIS A 264 14.79 -2.57 -20.69
CA HIS A 264 13.63 -3.14 -21.35
C HIS A 264 12.43 -2.24 -21.07
N TYR A 265 11.77 -1.83 -22.16
CA TYR A 265 10.64 -0.93 -22.09
C TYR A 265 9.48 -1.49 -22.90
N GLN A 266 8.33 -1.64 -22.24
CA GLN A 266 7.05 -1.94 -22.87
C GLN A 266 6.15 -0.71 -22.78
N PRO A 267 5.70 -0.14 -23.90
CA PRO A 267 4.80 1.00 -23.89
C PRO A 267 3.40 0.60 -23.41
N ALA A 268 2.73 1.54 -22.71
CA ALA A 268 1.35 1.39 -22.33
C ALA A 268 0.43 1.39 -23.56
N GLN A 269 -0.74 0.78 -23.38
CA GLN A 269 -1.86 0.92 -24.28
C GLN A 269 -3.04 1.46 -23.47
N ASP A 270 -3.68 2.51 -23.99
CA ASP A 270 -4.78 3.20 -23.32
C ASP A 270 -5.86 2.18 -22.87
N ARG A 271 -6.11 2.10 -21.56
CA ARG A 271 -7.10 1.22 -20.89
C ARG A 271 -6.82 -0.29 -20.95
N LEU A 272 -5.69 -0.71 -21.51
CA LEU A 272 -5.37 -2.13 -21.65
C LEU A 272 -4.17 -2.54 -20.80
N GLN A 273 -3.05 -1.81 -20.88
CA GLN A 273 -1.83 -2.18 -20.16
C GLN A 273 -1.04 -0.94 -19.70
N PRO A 274 -0.35 -1.02 -18.54
CA PRO A 274 0.57 0.02 -18.09
C PRO A 274 1.89 0.00 -18.89
N HIS A 275 2.68 1.06 -18.73
CA HIS A 275 4.08 1.09 -19.11
C HIS A 275 4.88 0.17 -18.17
N LEU A 276 5.78 -0.62 -18.74
CA LEU A 276 6.78 -1.39 -17.99
C LEU A 276 8.16 -0.84 -18.34
N LEU A 277 8.92 -0.43 -17.34
CA LEU A 277 10.31 -0.03 -17.50
C LEU A 277 11.18 -0.85 -16.56
N GLU A 278 12.07 -1.65 -17.13
CA GLU A 278 13.03 -2.47 -16.39
C GLU A 278 14.44 -2.04 -16.76
N MET A 279 15.28 -1.73 -15.76
CA MET A 279 16.63 -1.23 -15.98
C MET A 279 17.62 -1.84 -14.99
N LEU A 280 18.78 -2.29 -15.49
CA LEU A 280 19.90 -2.70 -14.65
C LEU A 280 20.89 -1.55 -14.54
N ILE A 281 20.96 -0.92 -13.37
CA ILE A 281 21.75 0.29 -13.11
C ILE A 281 22.86 -0.04 -12.12
N GLN A 282 24.09 0.33 -12.46
CA GLN A 282 25.21 0.21 -11.53
C GLN A 282 25.17 1.37 -10.53
N LEU A 283 25.08 1.11 -9.22
CA LEU A 283 25.12 2.16 -8.19
C LEU A 283 26.55 2.34 -7.65
N PRO A 284 27.22 3.47 -7.91
CA PRO A 284 28.57 3.71 -7.37
C PRO A 284 28.59 3.72 -5.83
N ALA A 285 29.73 3.38 -5.23
CA ALA A 285 29.90 3.44 -3.77
C ALA A 285 29.71 4.87 -3.23
N ASN A 286 29.10 4.96 -2.05
CA ASN A 286 28.76 6.22 -1.36
C ASN A 286 28.23 7.28 -2.34
N SER A 287 27.09 6.99 -2.97
CA SER A 287 26.53 7.80 -4.05
C SER A 287 25.01 7.81 -4.08
N VAL A 288 24.48 8.84 -4.74
CA VAL A 288 23.06 8.94 -5.08
C VAL A 288 22.93 8.90 -6.60
N THR A 289 22.05 8.03 -7.09
CA THR A 289 21.70 7.90 -8.50
C THR A 289 20.27 8.37 -8.70
N LYS A 290 20.07 9.41 -9.51
CA LYS A 290 18.74 9.92 -9.88
C LYS A 290 18.36 9.36 -11.24
N VAL A 291 17.24 8.64 -11.27
CA VAL A 291 16.53 8.22 -12.47
C VAL A 291 15.34 9.16 -12.65
N SER A 292 15.26 9.85 -13.78
CA SER A 292 14.18 10.79 -14.09
C SER A 292 13.62 10.53 -15.48
N ILE A 293 12.29 10.61 -15.60
CA ILE A 293 11.57 10.51 -16.86
C ILE A 293 10.37 11.46 -16.86
N GLN A 294 10.19 12.22 -17.93
CA GLN A 294 9.03 13.09 -18.08
C GLN A 294 7.81 12.31 -18.55
N PHE A 295 6.63 12.77 -18.16
CA PHE A 295 5.37 12.21 -18.58
C PHE A 295 4.33 13.29 -18.85
N GLU A 296 3.31 12.92 -19.62
CA GLU A 296 2.10 13.71 -19.85
C GLU A 296 0.89 13.01 -19.23
N ARG A 297 -0.02 13.79 -18.65
CA ARG A 297 -1.26 13.30 -18.08
C ARG A 297 -2.32 13.16 -19.17
N ALA A 298 -2.88 11.97 -19.31
CA ALA A 298 -3.97 11.73 -20.25
C ALA A 298 -5.29 12.34 -19.74
N LEU A 299 -6.14 12.74 -20.67
CA LEU A 299 -7.52 13.12 -20.38
C LEU A 299 -8.35 11.84 -20.20
N LEU A 300 -8.88 11.66 -18.99
CA LEU A 300 -9.77 10.56 -18.67
C LEU A 300 -11.23 10.92 -18.98
N LYS A 301 -12.06 9.91 -19.18
CA LYS A 301 -13.52 10.08 -19.26
C LYS A 301 -14.06 10.38 -17.85
N TRP A 302 -15.17 11.10 -17.76
CA TRP A 302 -15.78 11.43 -16.46
C TRP A 302 -16.14 10.18 -15.63
N THR A 303 -16.48 9.07 -16.29
CA THR A 303 -16.77 7.77 -15.65
C THR A 303 -15.54 7.03 -15.14
N GLU A 304 -14.33 7.47 -15.49
CA GLU A 304 -13.05 6.84 -15.11
C GLU A 304 -12.47 7.43 -13.83
N TYR A 305 -13.05 8.53 -13.31
CA TYR A 305 -12.65 9.12 -12.03
C TYR A 305 -13.24 8.34 -10.86
N THR A 306 -12.48 8.31 -9.76
CA THR A 306 -12.99 7.90 -8.45
C THR A 306 -14.10 8.86 -7.97
N PRO A 307 -14.98 8.42 -7.05
CA PRO A 307 -16.05 9.26 -6.52
C PRO A 307 -15.58 10.62 -5.96
N ASP A 308 -14.33 10.68 -5.47
CA ASP A 308 -13.61 11.93 -5.21
C ASP A 308 -12.49 12.12 -6.26
N PRO A 309 -12.71 12.99 -7.27
CA PRO A 309 -11.73 13.33 -8.30
C PRO A 309 -10.56 14.18 -7.78
N ASN A 310 -10.76 14.92 -6.67
CA ASN A 310 -9.78 15.86 -6.14
C ASN A 310 -8.68 15.15 -5.34
N HIS A 311 -8.93 13.91 -4.90
CA HIS A 311 -7.95 13.08 -4.20
C HIS A 311 -6.75 12.71 -5.08
N GLY A 312 -6.95 12.57 -6.39
CA GLY A 312 -5.91 12.13 -7.33
C GLY A 312 -5.80 10.60 -7.46
N PHE A 313 -4.88 10.17 -8.30
CA PHE A 313 -4.70 8.77 -8.69
C PHE A 313 -3.42 8.19 -8.10
N TYR A 314 -3.52 6.97 -7.55
CA TYR A 314 -2.36 6.26 -7.04
C TYR A 314 -1.59 5.57 -8.17
N VAL A 315 -0.28 5.77 -8.16
CA VAL A 315 0.70 5.06 -8.99
C VAL A 315 1.42 4.05 -8.10
N SER A 316 1.47 2.80 -8.56
CA SER A 316 2.16 1.71 -7.87
C SER A 316 3.63 2.05 -7.61
N PRO A 317 4.20 1.62 -6.48
CA PRO A 317 5.61 1.84 -6.17
C PRO A 317 6.53 1.13 -7.17
N SER A 318 7.76 1.63 -7.30
CA SER A 318 8.81 0.94 -8.07
C SER A 318 9.44 -0.15 -7.21
N VAL A 319 9.84 -1.24 -7.86
CA VAL A 319 10.48 -2.39 -7.22
C VAL A 319 11.96 -2.38 -7.52
N LEU A 320 12.78 -2.43 -6.48
CA LEU A 320 14.23 -2.55 -6.57
C LEU A 320 14.63 -3.95 -6.15
N SER A 321 15.45 -4.62 -6.94
CA SER A 321 16.04 -5.91 -6.58
C SER A 321 17.56 -5.82 -6.74
N ALA A 322 18.31 -6.18 -5.69
CA ALA A 322 19.76 -6.04 -5.67
C ALA A 322 20.42 -7.16 -4.86
N LEU A 323 21.64 -7.54 -5.27
CA LEU A 323 22.56 -8.29 -4.43
C LEU A 323 23.51 -7.28 -3.77
N VAL A 324 23.24 -6.96 -2.51
CA VAL A 324 23.97 -5.94 -1.77
C VAL A 324 25.20 -6.57 -1.11
N PRO A 325 26.40 -6.02 -1.30
CA PRO A 325 27.60 -6.54 -0.65
C PRO A 325 27.58 -6.38 0.87
N SER A 326 28.03 -7.42 1.58
CA SER A 326 28.28 -7.40 3.02
C SER A 326 29.60 -6.68 3.34
N MET A 327 29.63 -5.94 4.45
CA MET A 327 30.87 -5.36 4.99
C MET A 327 31.68 -6.34 5.85
N VAL A 328 31.09 -7.48 6.22
CA VAL A 328 31.71 -8.50 7.09
C VAL A 328 31.74 -9.83 6.35
N ALA A 329 32.91 -10.49 6.30
CA ALA A 329 33.03 -11.85 5.80
C ALA A 329 32.29 -12.80 6.75
N ALA A 330 31.22 -13.46 6.28
CA ALA A 330 30.52 -14.44 7.10
C ALA A 330 31.42 -15.66 7.35
N LYS A 331 31.29 -16.27 8.54
CA LYS A 331 31.76 -17.64 8.73
C LYS A 331 30.77 -18.57 8.03
N PRO A 332 31.20 -19.62 7.33
CA PRO A 332 30.30 -20.67 6.89
C PRO A 332 29.68 -21.29 8.16
N VAL A 333 28.40 -21.05 8.38
CA VAL A 333 27.63 -21.74 9.43
C VAL A 333 27.02 -22.97 8.76
N ASP A 334 27.16 -24.13 9.37
CA ASP A 334 26.58 -25.38 8.88
C ASP A 334 25.06 -25.24 8.74
N TRP A 335 24.57 -25.57 7.55
CA TRP A 335 23.21 -25.28 7.09
C TRP A 335 22.10 -26.04 7.83
N GLU A 336 22.46 -26.92 8.77
CA GLU A 336 21.56 -27.89 9.38
C GLU A 336 20.95 -27.45 10.72
N GLU A 337 21.45 -26.39 11.39
CA GLU A 337 21.04 -26.11 12.79
C GLU A 337 19.92 -25.07 12.99
N SER A 338 19.45 -24.33 11.97
CA SER A 338 18.31 -23.40 12.15
C SER A 338 17.56 -23.00 10.87
N PRO A 339 16.65 -23.85 10.37
CA PRO A 339 15.93 -23.60 9.11
C PRO A 339 15.05 -22.33 9.13
N LEU A 340 14.57 -21.90 10.30
CA LEU A 340 13.65 -20.75 10.40
C LEU A 340 14.37 -19.40 10.31
N PHE A 341 15.53 -19.24 10.95
CA PHE A 341 16.29 -17.99 10.94
C PHE A 341 16.88 -17.71 9.54
N ASN A 342 17.49 -18.72 8.92
CA ASN A 342 18.06 -18.63 7.58
C ASN A 342 17.00 -18.44 6.49
N SER A 343 15.74 -18.81 6.72
CA SER A 343 14.64 -18.58 5.76
C SER A 343 14.16 -17.13 5.68
N LEU A 344 14.40 -16.34 6.74
CA LEU A 344 14.00 -14.94 6.82
C LEU A 344 15.06 -14.02 6.20
N PHE A 345 16.33 -14.42 6.28
CA PHE A 345 17.47 -13.76 5.65
C PHE A 345 18.25 -14.81 4.85
N PRO A 346 17.84 -15.12 3.61
CA PRO A 346 18.60 -16.02 2.77
C PRO A 346 19.94 -15.36 2.41
N VAL A 347 20.96 -15.62 3.23
CA VAL A 347 22.36 -15.29 2.92
C VAL A 347 22.84 -16.35 1.93
N SER A 348 22.65 -16.06 0.65
CA SER A 348 23.08 -16.95 -0.43
C SER A 348 24.60 -16.99 -0.60
N ASP A 349 25.32 -16.04 0.00
CA ASP A 349 26.78 -16.09 0.06
C ASP A 349 27.27 -15.09 1.13
N GLY A 350 28.29 -15.44 1.91
CA GLY A 350 28.81 -14.57 2.99
C GLY A 350 29.34 -13.20 2.52
N SER A 351 29.40 -12.99 1.20
CA SER A 351 29.86 -11.78 0.53
C SER A 351 28.73 -10.84 0.10
N ASN A 352 27.53 -11.34 -0.23
CA ASN A 352 26.42 -10.57 -0.79
C ASN A 352 25.06 -11.13 -0.33
N TYR A 353 24.08 -10.26 -0.08
CA TYR A 353 22.72 -10.66 0.30
C TYR A 353 21.68 -10.06 -0.64
N PHE A 354 20.61 -10.82 -0.93
CA PHE A 354 19.53 -10.34 -1.78
C PHE A 354 18.59 -9.41 -1.01
N VAL A 355 18.29 -8.24 -1.59
CA VAL A 355 17.32 -7.28 -1.07
C VAL A 355 16.32 -6.93 -2.15
N ARG A 356 15.04 -6.95 -1.78
CA ARG A 356 13.98 -6.35 -2.57
C ARG A 356 13.34 -5.19 -1.79
N LEU A 357 13.37 -4.00 -2.37
CA LEU A 357 12.75 -2.80 -1.79
C LEU A 357 11.60 -2.34 -2.67
N TYR A 358 10.60 -1.73 -2.04
CA TYR A 358 9.50 -1.05 -2.71
C TYR A 358 9.60 0.42 -2.35
N THR A 359 9.56 1.30 -3.35
CA THR A 359 9.53 2.74 -3.11
C THR A 359 8.17 3.19 -2.58
N GLU A 360 8.01 4.48 -2.37
CA GLU A 360 6.72 5.07 -2.04
C GLU A 360 5.75 4.96 -3.24
N PRO A 361 4.46 4.65 -3.00
CA PRO A 361 3.42 4.87 -4.00
C PRO A 361 3.23 6.37 -4.21
N LEU A 362 2.93 6.78 -5.43
CA LEU A 362 2.80 8.19 -5.75
C LEU A 362 1.33 8.56 -5.90
N LEU A 363 0.98 9.78 -5.49
CA LEU A 363 -0.33 10.36 -5.72
C LEU A 363 -0.20 11.41 -6.81
N VAL A 364 -0.89 11.22 -7.93
CA VAL A 364 -0.83 12.10 -9.09
C VAL A 364 -2.20 12.70 -9.38
N ASN A 365 -2.26 14.02 -9.39
CA ASN A 365 -3.46 14.74 -9.80
C ASN A 365 -3.57 14.70 -11.33
N LEU A 366 -4.73 14.27 -11.83
CA LEU A 366 -5.08 14.31 -13.23
C LEU A 366 -5.96 15.54 -13.51
N PRO A 367 -6.00 16.07 -14.74
CA PRO A 367 -6.88 17.17 -15.10
C PRO A 367 -8.34 16.77 -14.85
N THR A 368 -8.99 17.32 -13.83
CA THR A 368 -10.38 16.99 -13.49
C THR A 368 -11.34 17.60 -14.52
N PRO A 369 -12.27 16.81 -15.10
CA PRO A 369 -13.28 17.36 -15.98
C PRO A 369 -14.29 18.17 -15.17
N ASP A 370 -14.97 19.11 -15.83
CA ASP A 370 -16.11 19.79 -15.24
C ASP A 370 -17.30 18.81 -15.17
N PHE A 371 -17.53 18.27 -13.98
CA PHE A 371 -18.62 17.33 -13.71
C PHE A 371 -20.01 17.97 -13.85
N SER A 372 -20.12 19.30 -13.95
CA SER A 372 -21.39 19.99 -14.18
C SER A 372 -21.83 19.96 -15.64
N MET A 373 -20.91 19.82 -16.59
CA MET A 373 -21.25 19.86 -18.02
C MET A 373 -22.25 18.78 -18.46
N PRO A 374 -22.11 17.51 -18.05
CA PRO A 374 -23.13 16.51 -18.35
C PRO A 374 -24.52 16.88 -17.80
N TYR A 375 -24.61 17.46 -16.60
CA TYR A 375 -25.89 17.89 -16.03
C TYR A 375 -26.51 19.03 -16.84
N ASN A 376 -25.72 20.00 -17.29
CA ASN A 376 -26.20 21.08 -18.15
C ASN A 376 -26.76 20.53 -19.48
N VAL A 377 -26.10 19.55 -20.08
CA VAL A 377 -26.56 18.88 -21.31
C VAL A 377 -27.83 18.06 -21.05
N ILE A 378 -27.91 17.33 -19.94
CA ILE A 378 -29.12 16.58 -19.56
C ILE A 378 -30.30 17.53 -19.34
N CYS A 379 -30.09 18.64 -18.64
CA CYS A 379 -31.12 19.65 -18.43
C CYS A 379 -31.62 20.23 -19.76
N LEU A 380 -30.70 20.59 -20.67
CA LEU A 380 -31.06 21.15 -21.97
C LEU A 380 -31.78 20.13 -22.87
N THR A 381 -31.30 18.90 -22.92
CA THR A 381 -31.95 17.85 -23.74
C THR A 381 -33.32 17.48 -23.19
N CYS A 382 -33.47 17.39 -21.86
CA CYS A 382 -34.75 17.15 -21.20
C CYS A 382 -35.75 18.30 -21.48
N THR A 383 -35.32 19.56 -21.44
CA THR A 383 -36.21 20.69 -21.75
C THR A 383 -36.63 20.69 -23.22
N VAL A 384 -35.72 20.42 -24.16
CA VAL A 384 -36.05 20.29 -25.59
C VAL A 384 -37.05 19.16 -25.82
N VAL A 385 -36.81 17.98 -25.24
CA VAL A 385 -37.73 16.84 -25.35
C VAL A 385 -39.08 17.16 -24.73
N ALA A 386 -39.13 17.79 -23.57
CA ALA A 386 -40.37 18.18 -22.91
C ALA A 386 -41.18 19.20 -23.74
N VAL A 387 -40.52 20.18 -24.36
CA VAL A 387 -41.18 21.17 -25.23
C VAL A 387 -41.69 20.53 -26.51
N CYS A 388 -40.89 19.69 -27.17
CA CYS A 388 -41.30 18.96 -28.37
C CYS A 388 -42.45 17.98 -28.10
N TYR A 389 -42.35 17.21 -27.01
CA TYR A 389 -43.41 16.30 -26.61
C TYR A 389 -44.68 17.06 -26.22
N GLY A 390 -44.55 18.13 -25.43
CA GLY A 390 -45.67 18.97 -25.02
C GLY A 390 -46.39 19.60 -26.20
N SER A 391 -45.65 20.14 -27.19
CA SER A 391 -46.25 20.72 -28.39
C SER A 391 -46.92 19.67 -29.27
N PHE A 392 -46.28 18.51 -29.47
CA PHE A 392 -46.81 17.41 -30.26
C PHE A 392 -48.07 16.80 -29.62
N TYR A 393 -48.03 16.56 -28.30
CA TYR A 393 -49.18 16.09 -27.55
C TYR A 393 -50.35 17.07 -27.64
N ASN A 394 -50.10 18.37 -27.46
CA ASN A 394 -51.13 19.39 -27.55
C ASN A 394 -51.74 19.47 -28.97
N LEU A 395 -50.94 19.31 -30.02
CA LEU A 395 -51.43 19.23 -31.40
C LEU A 395 -52.33 18.02 -31.65
N LEU A 396 -51.99 16.86 -31.08
CA LEU A 396 -52.74 15.62 -31.28
C LEU A 396 -54.00 15.53 -30.42
N THR A 397 -53.99 16.05 -29.20
CA THR A 397 -55.11 15.88 -28.26
C THR A 397 -56.04 17.07 -28.16
N ARG A 398 -55.62 18.28 -28.60
CA ARG A 398 -56.44 19.47 -28.45
C ARG A 398 -57.45 19.54 -29.60
N THR A 399 -58.72 19.34 -29.27
CA THR A 399 -59.84 19.59 -30.18
C THR A 399 -60.05 21.09 -30.33
N PHE A 400 -59.74 21.64 -31.50
CA PHE A 400 -60.03 23.04 -31.82
C PHE A 400 -61.55 23.21 -31.99
N HIS A 401 -62.23 23.79 -31.00
CA HIS A 401 -63.59 24.28 -31.18
C HIS A 401 -63.53 25.63 -31.88
N ILE A 402 -64.00 25.66 -33.13
CA ILE A 402 -64.25 26.90 -33.86
C ILE A 402 -65.42 27.57 -33.15
N GLU A 403 -65.15 28.66 -32.43
CA GLU A 403 -66.19 29.51 -31.90
C GLU A 403 -66.76 30.31 -33.09
N GLU A 404 -67.93 29.90 -33.58
CA GLU A 404 -68.65 30.67 -34.59
C GLU A 404 -68.84 32.10 -34.06
N PRO A 405 -68.50 33.15 -34.86
CA PRO A 405 -68.76 34.51 -34.44
C PRO A 405 -70.24 34.61 -34.10
N ARG A 406 -70.57 35.15 -32.93
CA ARG A 406 -71.95 35.46 -32.50
C ARG A 406 -72.54 36.59 -33.34
N THR A 407 -72.52 36.48 -34.66
CA THR A 407 -73.28 37.30 -35.61
C THR A 407 -74.73 36.86 -35.55
N GLY A 408 -75.46 37.32 -34.52
CA GLY A 408 -76.90 37.07 -34.48
C GLY A 408 -77.67 37.63 -33.29
N GLY A 409 -77.03 38.06 -32.20
CA GLY A 409 -77.78 38.51 -31.02
C GLY A 409 -78.36 39.92 -31.14
N LEU A 410 -77.54 40.90 -31.51
CA LEU A 410 -77.94 42.31 -31.59
C LEU A 410 -78.73 42.62 -32.86
N ALA A 411 -78.33 42.07 -34.01
CA ALA A 411 -79.01 42.27 -35.27
C ALA A 411 -80.45 41.69 -35.27
N LYS A 412 -80.68 40.49 -34.70
CA LYS A 412 -82.05 39.96 -34.52
C LYS A 412 -82.88 40.78 -33.54
N ARG A 413 -82.29 41.27 -32.45
CA ARG A 413 -83.01 42.12 -31.47
C ARG A 413 -83.41 43.46 -32.07
N LEU A 414 -82.53 44.11 -32.85
CA LEU A 414 -82.84 45.37 -33.53
C LEU A 414 -83.89 45.17 -34.64
N ALA A 415 -83.76 44.10 -35.43
CA ALA A 415 -84.73 43.74 -36.47
C ALA A 415 -86.12 43.44 -35.90
N ASN A 416 -86.19 42.76 -34.75
CA ASN A 416 -87.44 42.48 -34.05
C ASN A 416 -88.05 43.74 -33.42
N LEU A 417 -87.24 44.71 -32.98
CA LEU A 417 -87.73 45.99 -32.45
C LEU A 417 -88.29 46.90 -33.55
N ILE A 418 -87.64 46.95 -34.71
CA ILE A 418 -88.10 47.68 -35.89
C ILE A 418 -89.36 47.04 -36.48
N ARG A 419 -89.45 45.69 -36.52
CA ARG A 419 -90.67 44.99 -36.93
C ARG A 419 -91.85 45.24 -36.00
N ARG A 420 -91.61 45.31 -34.68
CA ARG A 420 -92.63 45.65 -33.68
C ARG A 420 -93.18 47.06 -33.88
N ALA A 421 -92.33 48.02 -34.22
CA ALA A 421 -92.75 49.39 -34.56
C ALA A 421 -93.53 49.49 -35.88
N ARG A 422 -93.35 48.53 -36.80
CA ARG A 422 -94.05 48.46 -38.08
C ARG A 422 -95.28 47.52 -38.10
N GLY A 423 -95.66 46.94 -36.95
CA GLY A 423 -96.84 46.08 -36.83
C GLY A 423 -96.74 44.73 -37.55
N VAL A 424 -95.53 44.24 -37.84
CA VAL A 424 -95.29 42.97 -38.54
C VAL A 424 -94.84 41.90 -37.52
N PRO A 425 -95.26 40.62 -37.65
CA PRO A 425 -94.84 39.55 -36.74
C PRO A 425 -93.30 39.36 -36.72
N LEU A 426 -92.81 38.92 -35.55
CA LEU A 426 -91.39 38.77 -35.24
C LEU A 426 -90.75 37.60 -36.02
N LEU A 427 -89.43 37.70 -36.25
CA LEU A 427 -88.59 36.60 -36.77
C LEU A 427 -88.24 35.59 -35.68
#